data_AF-A0A1F4T8T0-F1
#
_entry.id   AF-A0A1F4T8T0-F1
#
_cell.length_a   1.000
_cell.length_b   1.000
_cell.length_c   1.000
_cell.angle_alpha   90.00
_cell.angle_beta   90.00
_cell.angle_gamma   90.00
#
_symmetry.space_group_name_H-M   'P 1'
#
loop_
_entity.id
_entity.type
_entity.pdbx_description
1 polymer ?
#
loop_
_entity_poly.entity_id
_entity_poly.type
_entity_poly.pdbx_seq_one_letter_code
_entity_poly.pdbx_strand_id
1 'polypeptide(L)'
;MKYAFIIAILAVLLAPALAADKGMEIPVKELYTAPSEDSNLVYSIPIEVKMLDMSLDGNWYKVKISYSIGPFSYTYVGWTKIPVGEILAERERKATEKVALTNKDKAPAEK
;
A
#
# COMPACT_ATOMS: atom_id res chain seq x y z
N MET A 1 -40.69 0.34 -28.54
CA MET A 1 -39.48 1.17 -28.34
C MET A 1 -39.49 2.06 -27.08
N LYS A 2 -40.47 1.96 -26.16
CA LYS A 2 -40.52 2.84 -24.96
C LYS A 2 -39.91 2.23 -23.68
N TYR A 3 -39.78 0.90 -23.62
CA TYR A 3 -39.24 0.20 -22.43
C TYR A 3 -37.74 -0.11 -22.53
N ALA A 4 -37.14 0.00 -23.72
CA ALA A 4 -35.71 -0.24 -23.92
C ALA A 4 -34.82 0.76 -23.16
N PHE A 5 -35.30 2.00 -23.01
CA PHE A 5 -34.59 3.04 -22.27
C PHE A 5 -34.61 2.82 -20.74
N ILE A 6 -35.71 2.27 -20.22
CA ILE A 6 -35.88 2.00 -18.78
C ILE A 6 -35.03 0.79 -18.34
N ILE A 7 -34.92 -0.24 -19.20
CA ILE A 7 -34.06 -1.41 -18.95
C ILE A 7 -32.58 -1.01 -18.99
N ALA A 8 -32.19 -0.10 -19.88
CA ALA A 8 -30.82 0.42 -19.95
C ALA A 8 -30.43 1.21 -18.69
N ILE A 9 -31.34 2.00 -18.13
CA ILE A 9 -31.08 2.76 -16.89
C ILE A 9 -31.03 1.83 -15.66
N LEU A 10 -31.87 0.78 -15.63
CA LEU A 10 -31.86 -0.20 -14.54
C LEU A 10 -30.59 -1.06 -14.52
N ALA A 11 -29.99 -1.33 -15.69
CA ALA A 11 -28.72 -2.06 -15.80
C ALA A 11 -27.51 -1.25 -15.30
N VAL A 12 -27.54 0.09 -15.40
CA VAL A 12 -26.46 0.97 -14.92
C VAL A 12 -26.49 1.15 -13.39
N LEU A 13 -27.67 1.04 -12.76
CA LEU A 13 -27.84 1.15 -11.31
C LEU A 13 -27.43 -0.11 -10.52
N LEU A 14 -27.25 -1.24 -11.20
CA LEU A 14 -26.82 -2.53 -10.62
C LEU A 14 -25.32 -2.82 -10.79
N ALA A 15 -24.55 -1.86 -11.31
CA ALA A 15 -23.12 -2.02 -11.56
C ALA A 15 -22.14 -1.51 -10.48
N PRO A 16 -22.46 -1.39 -9.16
CA PRO A 16 -21.39 -1.29 -8.18
C PRO A 16 -20.92 -2.70 -7.80
N ALA A 17 -19.60 -2.90 -7.79
CA ALA A 17 -18.89 -4.05 -7.22
C ALA A 17 -18.56 -5.25 -8.13
N LEU A 18 -17.85 -5.02 -9.24
CA LEU A 18 -16.85 -6.00 -9.72
C LEU A 18 -15.56 -5.32 -10.20
N ALA A 19 -15.20 -4.17 -9.62
CA ALA A 19 -13.78 -3.85 -9.51
C ALA A 19 -13.25 -4.68 -8.35
N ALA A 20 -12.98 -5.96 -8.60
CA ALA A 20 -12.16 -6.74 -7.70
C ALA A 20 -10.83 -6.01 -7.63
N ASP A 21 -10.56 -5.34 -6.51
CA ASP A 21 -9.27 -4.73 -6.25
C ASP A 21 -8.25 -5.85 -6.42
N LYS A 22 -7.51 -5.81 -7.53
CA LYS A 22 -6.45 -6.77 -7.80
C LYS A 22 -5.35 -6.33 -6.88
N GLY A 23 -5.46 -6.75 -5.63
CA GLY A 23 -4.62 -6.25 -4.57
C GLY A 23 -3.15 -6.26 -4.98
N MET A 24 -2.44 -5.23 -4.54
CA MET A 24 -1.09 -4.91 -4.99
C MET A 24 -0.13 -6.08 -4.73
N GLU A 25 0.41 -6.65 -5.80
CA GLU A 25 1.52 -7.60 -5.70
C GLU A 25 2.79 -6.81 -5.41
N ILE A 26 3.34 -6.97 -4.20
CA ILE A 26 4.65 -6.42 -3.85
C ILE A 26 5.64 -7.57 -4.04
N PRO A 27 6.44 -7.59 -5.12
CA PRO A 27 7.37 -8.68 -5.39
C PRO A 27 8.54 -8.62 -4.41
N VAL A 28 8.40 -9.24 -3.24
CA VAL A 28 9.49 -9.45 -2.28
C VAL A 28 10.27 -10.71 -2.69
N LYS A 29 10.93 -10.65 -3.85
CA LYS A 29 11.60 -11.81 -4.47
C LYS A 29 13.10 -11.82 -4.24
N GLU A 30 13.71 -10.66 -4.03
CA GLU A 30 15.16 -10.49 -4.07
C GLU A 30 15.60 -9.62 -2.91
N LEU A 31 16.63 -10.08 -2.19
CA LEU A 31 17.29 -9.32 -1.15
C LEU A 31 18.57 -8.73 -1.70
N TYR A 32 18.67 -7.41 -1.68
CA TYR A 32 19.80 -6.65 -2.16
C TYR A 32 20.70 -6.21 -0.99
N THR A 33 22.01 -6.03 -1.23
CA THR A 33 22.99 -5.60 -0.22
C THR A 33 22.81 -4.15 0.23
N ALA A 34 22.18 -3.31 -0.60
CA ALA A 34 21.91 -1.91 -0.34
C ALA A 34 20.56 -1.50 -0.96
N PRO A 35 19.97 -0.35 -0.60
CA PRO A 35 18.72 0.14 -1.19
C PRO A 35 18.96 0.75 -2.59
N SER A 36 19.44 -0.07 -3.53
CA SER A 36 19.73 0.30 -4.92
C SER A 36 19.62 -0.93 -5.81
N GLU A 37 19.05 -0.75 -7.00
CA GLU A 37 18.92 -1.79 -8.04
C GLU A 37 20.29 -2.27 -8.58
N ASP A 38 21.32 -1.43 -8.45
CA ASP A 38 22.68 -1.76 -8.89
C ASP A 38 23.49 -2.54 -7.83
N SER A 39 22.91 -2.77 -6.65
CA SER A 39 23.63 -3.45 -5.57
C SER A 39 23.61 -4.97 -5.75
N ASN A 40 24.57 -5.66 -5.12
CA ASN A 40 24.68 -7.11 -5.26
C ASN A 40 23.45 -7.82 -4.66
N LEU A 41 22.98 -8.85 -5.37
CA LEU A 41 21.95 -9.78 -4.89
C LEU A 41 22.53 -10.68 -3.79
N VAL A 42 21.86 -10.71 -2.64
CA VAL A 42 22.19 -11.57 -1.50
C VAL A 42 21.48 -12.91 -1.61
N TYR A 43 20.18 -12.90 -1.91
CA TYR A 43 19.34 -14.08 -1.87
C TYR A 43 18.03 -13.90 -2.65
N SER A 44 17.57 -14.97 -3.30
CA SER A 44 16.24 -15.03 -3.91
C SER A 44 15.26 -15.69 -2.93
N ILE A 45 14.30 -14.92 -2.44
CA ILE A 45 13.34 -15.32 -1.43
C ILE A 45 12.20 -16.10 -2.10
N PRO A 46 11.96 -17.38 -1.75
CA PRO A 46 10.89 -18.20 -2.33
C PRO A 46 9.52 -17.92 -1.66
N ILE A 47 9.22 -16.65 -1.40
CA ILE A 47 7.99 -16.20 -0.74
C ILE A 47 7.30 -15.20 -1.65
N GLU A 48 6.04 -15.45 -1.96
CA GLU A 48 5.15 -14.51 -2.63
C GLU A 48 4.32 -13.80 -1.56
N VAL A 49 4.35 -12.47 -1.58
CA VAL A 49 3.49 -11.63 -0.73
C VAL A 49 2.59 -10.79 -1.63
N LYS A 50 1.28 -10.95 -1.46
CA LYS A 50 0.26 -10.18 -2.17
C LYS A 50 -0.58 -9.42 -1.17
N MET A 51 -0.62 -8.09 -1.29
CA MET A 51 -1.55 -7.27 -0.55
C MET A 51 -2.93 -7.46 -1.18
N LEU A 52 -3.96 -7.60 -0.36
CA LEU A 52 -5.34 -7.82 -0.80
C LEU A 52 -6.24 -6.65 -0.44
N ASP A 53 -5.96 -5.99 0.68
CA ASP A 53 -6.80 -4.92 1.24
C ASP A 53 -5.99 -4.12 2.28
N MET A 54 -6.50 -2.95 2.65
CA MET A 54 -5.92 -2.06 3.65
C MET A 54 -7.02 -1.43 4.51
N SER A 55 -6.80 -1.31 5.82
CA SER A 55 -7.71 -0.58 6.70
C SER A 55 -7.71 0.92 6.40
N LEU A 56 -8.80 1.60 6.77
CA LEU A 56 -8.97 3.04 6.52
C LEU A 56 -7.88 3.91 7.16
N ASP A 57 -7.32 3.48 8.28
CA ASP A 57 -6.23 4.18 8.98
C ASP A 57 -4.84 3.88 8.40
N GLY A 58 -4.74 3.01 7.39
CA GLY A 58 -3.48 2.61 6.76
C GLY A 58 -2.51 1.87 7.69
N ASN A 59 -3.00 1.29 8.79
CA ASN A 59 -2.16 0.58 9.77
C ASN A 59 -2.32 -0.95 9.73
N TRP A 60 -3.34 -1.45 9.04
CA TRP A 60 -3.60 -2.87 8.87
C TRP A 60 -3.70 -3.23 7.40
N TYR A 61 -3.05 -4.33 7.04
CA TYR A 61 -2.99 -4.81 5.67
C TYR A 61 -3.43 -6.25 5.63
N LYS A 62 -4.38 -6.56 4.76
CA LYS A 62 -4.74 -7.93 4.45
C LYS A 62 -3.73 -8.45 3.45
N VAL A 63 -3.04 -9.53 3.80
CA VAL A 63 -1.99 -10.12 2.98
C VAL A 63 -2.26 -11.59 2.73
N LYS A 64 -1.93 -12.01 1.52
CA LYS A 64 -1.74 -13.41 1.15
C LYS A 64 -0.24 -13.66 1.12
N ILE A 65 0.22 -14.64 1.91
CA ILE A 65 1.61 -15.11 1.89
C ILE A 65 1.61 -16.53 1.37
N SER A 66 2.38 -16.78 0.32
CA SER A 66 2.59 -18.12 -0.22
C SER A 66 4.09 -18.44 -0.21
N TYR A 67 4.46 -19.60 0.30
CA TYR A 67 5.86 -20.04 0.29
C TYR A 67 5.95 -21.56 0.10
N SER A 68 7.07 -22.01 -0.46
CA SER A 68 7.32 -23.43 -0.70
C SER A 68 8.57 -23.89 0.05
N ILE A 69 8.46 -25.05 0.70
CA ILE A 69 9.57 -25.72 1.38
C ILE A 69 9.61 -27.16 0.88
N GLY A 70 10.60 -27.46 0.03
CA GLY A 70 10.68 -28.74 -0.67
C GLY A 70 9.43 -28.98 -1.54
N PRO A 71 8.78 -30.16 -1.47
CA PRO A 71 7.58 -30.44 -2.25
C PRO A 71 6.30 -29.80 -1.68
N PHE A 72 6.38 -29.18 -0.50
CA PHE A 72 5.22 -28.62 0.18
C PHE A 72 5.08 -27.14 -0.13
N SER A 73 3.85 -26.71 -0.40
CA SER A 73 3.50 -25.31 -0.57
C SER A 73 2.46 -24.91 0.46
N TYR A 74 2.68 -23.76 1.08
CA TYR A 74 1.82 -23.21 2.12
C TYR A 74 1.26 -21.88 1.65
N THR A 75 0.00 -21.61 1.99
CA THR A 75 -0.64 -20.32 1.70
C THR A 75 -1.47 -19.88 2.89
N TYR A 76 -1.25 -18.65 3.32
CA TYR A 76 -1.95 -18.03 4.43
C TYR A 76 -2.56 -16.71 3.98
N VAL A 77 -3.77 -16.43 4.45
CA VAL A 77 -4.45 -15.16 4.24
C VAL A 77 -4.86 -14.62 5.60
N GLY A 78 -4.48 -13.38 5.89
CA GLY A 78 -4.78 -12.76 7.18
C GLY A 78 -4.50 -11.27 7.19
N TRP A 79 -4.77 -10.65 8.33
CA TRP A 79 -4.45 -9.26 8.60
C TRP A 79 -3.14 -9.16 9.37
N THR A 80 -2.29 -8.21 8.97
CA THR A 80 -1.06 -7.87 9.68
C THR A 80 -1.04 -6.38 9.97
N LYS A 81 -0.46 -6.00 11.12
CA LYS A 81 -0.30 -4.60 11.51
C LYS A 81 1.03 -4.08 10.98
N ILE A 82 0.98 -3.10 10.09
CA ILE A 82 2.13 -2.34 9.60
C ILE A 82 1.76 -0.87 9.77
N PRO A 83 2.30 -0.14 10.77
CA PRO A 83 1.81 1.19 11.16
C PRO A 83 2.26 2.30 10.19
N VAL A 84 2.05 2.10 8.87
CA VAL A 84 2.48 3.04 7.83
C VAL A 84 1.75 4.36 7.99
N GLY A 85 0.43 4.34 8.22
CA GLY A 85 -0.37 5.55 8.45
C GLY A 85 0.18 6.42 9.58
N GLU A 86 0.48 5.83 10.73
CA GLU A 86 1.10 6.52 11.88
C GLU A 86 2.49 7.08 11.53
N ILE A 87 3.33 6.28 10.87
CA ILE A 87 4.69 6.69 10.48
C ILE A 87 4.65 7.87 9.50
N LEU A 88 3.74 7.85 8.53
CA LEU A 88 3.60 8.93 7.55
C LEU A 88 3.10 10.22 8.22
N ALA A 89 2.06 10.13 9.05
CA ALA A 89 1.55 11.27 9.81
C ALA A 89 2.66 11.93 10.67
N GLU A 90 3.48 11.13 11.34
CA GLU A 90 4.60 11.65 12.13
C GLU A 90 5.69 12.31 11.27
N ARG A 91 5.99 11.76 10.08
CA ARG A 91 6.95 12.36 9.15
C ARG A 91 6.46 13.72 8.65
N GLU A 92 5.18 13.84 8.30
CA GLU A 92 4.59 15.10 7.84
C GLU A 92 4.55 16.15 8.96
N ARG A 93 4.23 15.75 10.19
CA ARG A 93 4.28 16.62 11.36
C ARG A 93 5.68 17.19 11.58
N LYS A 94 6.71 16.32 11.61
CA LYS A 94 8.11 16.75 11.76
C LYS A 94 8.57 17.64 10.61
N ALA A 95 8.15 17.36 9.38
CA ALA A 95 8.47 18.21 8.23
C ALA A 95 7.86 19.61 8.40
N THR A 96 6.60 19.68 8.85
CA THR A 96 5.89 20.94 9.08
C THR A 96 6.52 21.76 10.22
N GLU A 97 6.85 21.12 11.34
CA GLU A 97 7.53 21.76 12.47
C GLU A 97 8.89 22.35 12.05
N LYS A 98 9.67 21.60 11.25
CA LYS A 98 10.97 22.06 10.74
C LYS A 98 10.83 23.28 9.82
N VAL A 99 9.83 23.29 8.94
CA VAL A 99 9.55 24.44 8.05
C VAL A 99 9.11 25.66 8.86
N ALA A 100 8.25 25.47 9.87
CA ALA A 100 7.79 26.56 10.74
C ALA A 100 8.94 27.19 11.55
N LEU A 101 9.87 26.39 12.06
CA LEU A 101 11.08 26.86 12.74
C LEU A 101 11.99 27.65 11.79
N THR A 102 12.23 27.12 10.59
CA THR A 102 13.07 27.76 9.57
C THR A 102 12.52 29.12 9.11
N ASN A 103 11.19 29.28 9.10
CA ASN A 103 10.55 30.54 8.74
C ASN A 103 10.55 31.57 9.88
N LYS A 104 10.52 31.14 11.14
CA LYS A 104 10.66 32.05 12.31
C LYS A 104 12.05 32.67 12.40
N ASP A 105 13.10 31.91 12.04
CA ASP A 105 14.49 32.41 12.05
C ASP A 105 14.79 33.40 10.91
N LYS A 106 13.89 33.54 9.93
CA LYS A 106 14.00 34.49 8.81
C LYS A 106 13.15 35.75 8.96
N ALA A 107 12.38 35.90 10.05
CA ALA A 107 11.63 37.12 10.30
C ALA A 107 12.63 38.29 10.54
N PRO A 108 12.60 39.37 9.74
CA PRO A 108 13.49 40.49 9.96
C PRO A 108 13.18 41.11 11.32
N ALA A 109 14.23 41.35 12.12
CA ALA A 109 14.12 42.19 13.30
C ALA A 109 13.67 43.59 12.83
N GLU A 110 12.40 43.92 13.02
CA GLU A 110 11.89 45.27 12.86
C GLU A 110 12.73 46.19 13.75
N LYS A 111 13.43 47.12 13.09
CA LYS A 111 14.17 48.23 13.70
C LYS A 111 13.35 49.50 13.57
#